data_AF-A0A843XJK2-F1
#
_entry.id   AF-A0A843XJK2-F1
#
_cell.length_a   1.000
_cell.length_b   1.000
_cell.length_c   1.000
_cell.angle_alpha   90.00
_cell.angle_beta   90.00
_cell.angle_gamma   90.00
#
_symmetry.space_group_name_H-M   'P 1'
#
loop_
_entity.id
_entity.type
_entity.pdbx_description
1 polymer ?
#
loop_
_entity_poly.entity_id
_entity_poly.type
_entity_poly.pdbx_seq_one_letter_code
_entity_poly.pdbx_strand_id
1 'polypeptide(L)'
;MASRGRHGGAPAREDEQRREEQAEQRAPAPQGPVLPPPPPVDYGVFMQGLVQAMQTQAHTQAALQAQLEAQLWPKAKLASTWMDAHEESASTPMDANS
;
A
#
# COMPACT_ATOMS: atom_id res chain seq x y z
N MET A 1 -13.39 -21.27 -85.38
CA MET A 1 -13.04 -22.47 -84.60
C MET A 1 -11.81 -22.12 -83.76
N ALA A 2 -11.98 -21.90 -82.45
CA ALA A 2 -11.54 -22.79 -81.34
C ALA A 2 -10.02 -22.64 -81.07
N SER A 3 -9.46 -22.42 -79.87
CA SER A 3 -9.91 -22.66 -78.48
C SER A 3 -9.09 -21.82 -77.49
N ARG A 4 -9.69 -21.59 -76.31
CA ARG A 4 -9.10 -21.02 -75.08
C ARG A 4 -7.95 -21.86 -74.50
N GLY A 5 -7.16 -21.23 -73.64
CA GLY A 5 -6.37 -21.85 -72.56
C GLY A 5 -4.86 -21.84 -72.86
N ARG A 6 -3.94 -21.49 -71.95
CA ARG A 6 -3.94 -21.66 -70.49
C ARG A 6 -3.14 -20.53 -69.84
N HIS A 7 -3.76 -19.87 -68.87
CA HIS A 7 -3.03 -19.41 -67.69
C HIS A 7 -2.64 -20.66 -66.91
N GLY A 8 -1.36 -20.89 -66.65
CA GLY A 8 -0.92 -22.15 -66.04
C GLY A 8 0.46 -22.03 -65.39
N GLY A 9 0.61 -21.09 -64.46
CA GLY A 9 1.85 -20.95 -63.68
C GLY A 9 1.66 -20.37 -62.27
N ALA A 10 0.47 -19.91 -61.92
CA ALA A 10 0.17 -19.32 -60.61
C ALA A 10 -0.22 -20.32 -59.50
N PRO A 11 -1.05 -21.37 -59.73
CA PRO A 11 -1.73 -22.04 -58.62
C PRO A 11 -0.78 -22.85 -57.73
N ALA A 12 0.27 -23.46 -58.30
CA ALA A 12 1.15 -24.35 -57.55
C ALA A 12 1.96 -23.62 -56.47
N ARG A 13 2.37 -22.37 -56.72
CA ARG A 13 3.13 -21.57 -55.74
C ARG A 13 2.25 -21.00 -54.64
N GLU A 14 1.01 -20.64 -54.98
CA GLU A 14 0.01 -20.15 -54.03
C GLU A 14 -0.49 -21.27 -53.11
N ASP A 15 -0.61 -22.50 -53.64
CA ASP A 15 -0.92 -23.70 -52.86
C ASP A 15 0.22 -24.09 -51.91
N GLU A 16 1.48 -23.91 -52.32
CA GLU A 16 2.66 -24.18 -51.49
C GLU A 16 2.79 -23.17 -50.35
N GLN A 17 2.59 -21.87 -50.63
CA GLN A 17 2.50 -20.83 -49.61
C GLN A 17 1.33 -21.04 -48.64
N ARG A 18 0.14 -21.39 -49.14
CA ARG A 18 -0.99 -21.73 -48.26
C ARG A 18 -0.68 -22.94 -47.39
N ARG A 19 0.05 -23.93 -47.91
CA ARG A 19 0.47 -25.11 -47.14
C ARG A 19 1.47 -24.73 -46.06
N GLU A 20 2.43 -23.85 -46.35
CA GLU A 20 3.41 -23.37 -45.38
C GLU A 20 2.74 -22.52 -44.29
N GLU A 21 1.85 -21.58 -44.65
CA GLU A 21 1.09 -20.78 -43.69
C GLU A 21 0.15 -21.65 -42.83
N GLN A 22 -0.45 -22.68 -43.43
CA GLN A 22 -1.32 -23.62 -42.71
C GLN A 22 -0.51 -24.60 -41.84
N ALA A 23 0.75 -24.88 -42.20
CA ALA A 23 1.68 -25.64 -41.38
C ALA A 23 2.21 -24.83 -40.19
N GLU A 24 2.52 -23.54 -40.40
CA GLU A 24 2.92 -22.60 -39.34
C GLU A 24 1.77 -22.37 -38.36
N GLN A 25 0.51 -22.27 -38.85
CA GLN A 25 -0.69 -22.17 -38.00
C GLN A 25 -1.03 -23.49 -37.28
N ARG A 26 -0.57 -24.64 -37.79
CA ARG A 26 -0.70 -25.95 -37.13
C ARG A 26 0.48 -26.30 -36.23
N ALA A 27 1.55 -25.51 -36.24
CA ALA A 27 2.64 -25.69 -35.32
C ALA A 27 2.11 -25.45 -33.89
N PRO A 28 2.20 -26.44 -32.99
CA PRO A 28 1.79 -26.23 -31.61
C PRO A 28 2.63 -25.08 -31.05
N ALA A 29 1.96 -24.09 -30.43
CA ALA A 29 2.64 -22.96 -29.81
C ALA A 29 3.78 -23.49 -28.93
N PRO A 30 5.00 -22.92 -29.02
CA PRO A 30 6.12 -23.36 -28.21
C PRO A 30 5.69 -23.30 -26.75
N GLN A 31 5.66 -24.46 -26.10
CA GLN A 31 5.38 -24.54 -24.67
C GLN A 31 6.60 -23.95 -23.95
N GLY A 32 6.57 -22.63 -23.74
CA GLY A 32 7.49 -21.95 -22.85
C GLY A 32 7.44 -22.58 -21.45
N PRO A 33 8.46 -22.35 -20.61
CA PRO A 33 8.48 -22.92 -19.28
C PRO A 33 7.18 -22.58 -18.54
N VAL A 34 6.48 -23.62 -18.09
CA VAL A 34 5.29 -23.47 -17.25
C VAL A 34 5.74 -22.86 -15.94
N LEU A 35 5.38 -21.59 -15.71
CA LEU A 35 5.63 -20.94 -14.43
C LEU A 35 4.81 -21.68 -13.36
N PRO A 36 5.42 -22.01 -12.20
CA PRO A 36 4.69 -22.64 -11.13
C PRO A 36 3.52 -21.73 -10.69
N PRO A 37 2.38 -22.32 -10.29
CA PRO A 37 1.28 -21.53 -9.77
C PRO A 37 1.74 -20.74 -8.54
N PRO A 38 1.20 -19.52 -8.32
CA PRO A 38 1.51 -18.75 -7.12
C PRO A 38 1.10 -19.54 -5.87
N PRO A 39 1.84 -19.41 -4.76
CA PRO A 39 1.50 -20.09 -3.52
C PRO A 39 0.11 -19.64 -3.03
N PRO A 40 -0.64 -20.53 -2.36
CA PRO A 40 -1.92 -20.17 -1.78
C PRO A 40 -1.73 -19.13 -0.68
N VAL A 41 -2.55 -18.07 -0.71
CA VAL A 41 -2.58 -17.04 0.34
C VAL A 41 -3.65 -17.42 1.35
N ASP A 42 -3.27 -17.52 2.62
CA ASP A 42 -4.24 -17.63 3.71
C ASP A 42 -4.76 -16.23 4.07
N TYR A 43 -5.96 -15.93 3.58
CA TYR A 43 -6.63 -14.66 3.87
C TYR A 43 -6.90 -14.45 5.36
N GLY A 44 -7.07 -15.51 6.14
CA GLY A 44 -7.25 -15.42 7.60
C GLY A 44 -6.00 -14.91 8.30
N VAL A 45 -4.83 -15.43 7.93
CA VAL A 45 -3.52 -14.95 8.43
C VAL A 45 -3.27 -13.51 8.01
N PHE A 46 -3.59 -13.17 6.76
CA PHE A 46 -3.46 -11.80 6.26
C PHE A 46 -4.32 -10.80 7.06
N MET A 47 -5.59 -11.12 7.29
CA MET A 47 -6.50 -10.26 8.05
C MET A 47 -6.10 -10.15 9.52
N GLN A 48 -5.61 -11.23 10.14
CA GLN A 48 -5.05 -11.15 11.49
C GLN A 48 -3.84 -10.21 11.55
N GLY A 49 -2.94 -10.28 10.57
CA GLY A 49 -1.82 -9.35 10.46
C GLY A 49 -2.26 -7.88 10.33
N LEU A 50 -3.29 -7.61 9.54
CA LEU A 50 -3.86 -6.26 9.42
C LEU A 50 -4.46 -5.75 10.75
N VAL A 51 -5.23 -6.58 11.44
CA VAL A 51 -5.81 -6.22 12.74
C VAL A 51 -4.71 -5.95 13.77
N GLN A 52 -3.68 -6.81 13.82
CA GLN A 52 -2.52 -6.64 14.69
C GLN A 52 -1.79 -5.31 14.43
N ALA A 53 -1.60 -4.96 13.16
CA ALA A 53 -0.94 -3.71 12.75
C ALA A 53 -1.75 -2.48 13.20
N MET A 54 -3.08 -2.49 13.00
CA MET A 54 -3.94 -1.39 13.44
C MET A 54 -3.94 -1.23 14.96
N GLN A 55 -4.04 -2.33 15.72
CA GLN A 55 -3.97 -2.29 17.18
C GLN A 55 -2.62 -1.74 17.66
N THR A 56 -1.52 -2.18 17.05
CA THR A 56 -0.18 -1.70 17.39
C THR A 56 -0.06 -0.18 17.17
N GLN A 57 -0.60 0.34 16.07
CA GLN A 57 -0.60 1.77 15.79
C GLN A 57 -1.43 2.55 16.83
N ALA A 58 -2.62 2.07 17.17
CA ALA A 58 -3.49 2.70 18.16
C ALA A 58 -2.83 2.73 19.56
N HIS A 59 -2.22 1.62 20.00
CA HIS A 59 -1.52 1.56 21.27
C HIS A 59 -0.29 2.48 21.32
N THR A 60 0.45 2.58 20.21
CA THR A 60 1.62 3.47 20.14
C THR A 60 1.20 4.95 20.23
N GLN A 61 0.13 5.33 19.55
CA GLN A 61 -0.40 6.69 19.61
C GLN A 61 -0.92 7.04 21.02
N ALA A 62 -1.67 6.13 21.64
CA ALA A 62 -2.17 6.31 23.00
C ALA A 62 -1.02 6.43 24.02
N ALA A 63 0.03 5.62 23.87
CA ALA A 63 1.20 5.68 24.72
C ALA A 63 1.95 7.02 24.59
N LEU A 64 2.13 7.52 23.36
CA LEU A 64 2.74 8.84 23.13
C LEU A 64 1.89 9.97 23.74
N GLN A 65 0.57 9.91 23.59
CA GLN A 65 -0.34 10.90 24.18
C GLN A 65 -0.25 10.88 25.71
N ALA A 66 -0.32 9.70 26.33
CA ALA A 66 -0.19 9.57 27.77
C ALA A 66 1.17 10.08 28.28
N GLN A 67 2.25 9.86 27.51
CA GLN A 67 3.58 10.35 27.85
C GLN A 67 3.67 11.89 27.76
N LEU A 68 3.00 12.52 26.79
CA LEU A 68 2.89 13.96 26.69
C LEU A 68 2.08 14.55 27.87
N GLU A 69 0.94 13.96 28.20
CA GLU A 69 0.10 14.39 29.33
C GLU A 69 0.84 14.27 30.66
N ALA A 70 1.57 13.16 30.87
CA ALA A 70 2.38 12.94 32.07
C ALA A 70 3.53 13.96 32.21
N GLN A 71 4.04 14.51 31.12
CA GLN A 71 5.05 15.58 31.12
C GLN A 71 4.44 16.98 31.34
N LEU A 72 3.20 17.18 30.90
CA LEU A 72 2.49 18.44 31.02
C LEU A 72 1.95 18.67 32.43
N TRP A 73 1.48 17.63 33.11
CA TRP A 73 0.89 17.76 34.46
C TRP A 73 1.85 18.33 35.52
N PRO A 74 3.13 17.89 35.62
CA PRO A 74 4.08 18.46 36.57
C PRO A 74 4.42 19.92 36.24
N LYS A 75 4.57 20.26 34.96
CA LYS A 75 4.84 21.63 34.51
C LYS A 75 3.67 22.57 34.77
N ALA A 76 2.44 22.12 34.48
CA ALA A 76 1.23 22.88 34.74
C ALA A 76 1.02 23.12 36.25
N LYS A 77 1.30 22.10 37.08
CA LYS A 77 1.22 22.21 38.53
C LYS A 77 2.24 23.20 39.09
N LEU A 78 3.47 23.18 38.59
CA LEU A 78 4.51 24.15 38.96
C LEU A 78 4.15 25.58 38.52
N ALA A 79 3.57 25.77 37.33
CA ALA A 79 3.13 27.07 36.86
C ALA A 79 1.98 27.64 37.72
N SER A 80 1.00 26.82 38.10
CA SER A 80 -0.08 27.25 39.01
C SER A 80 0.45 27.66 40.38
N THR A 81 1.41 26.92 40.96
CA THR A 81 1.98 27.30 42.27
C THR A 81 2.73 28.63 42.23
N TRP A 82 3.34 28.98 41.10
CA TRP A 82 3.99 30.29 40.93
C TRP A 82 2.99 31.43 40.79
N MET A 83 1.87 31.22 40.08
CA MET A 83 0.82 32.24 39.94
C MET A 83 0.11 32.52 41.28
N ASP A 84 -0.17 31.46 42.05
CA ASP A 84 -0.80 31.56 43.38
C ASP A 84 0.11 32.29 44.39
N ALA A 85 1.42 31.96 44.41
CA ALA A 85 2.40 32.64 45.26
C ALA A 85 2.61 34.13 44.90
N HIS A 86 2.44 34.50 43.63
CA HIS A 86 2.52 35.90 43.18
C HIS A 86 1.23 36.70 43.47
N GLU A 87 0.05 36.07 43.52
CA GLU A 87 -1.18 36.72 43.99
C GLU A 87 -1.15 36.97 45.50
N GLU A 88 -0.64 36.02 46.31
CA GLU A 88 -0.55 36.19 47.76
C GLU A 88 0.48 37.26 48.16
N SER A 89 1.57 37.41 47.39
CA SER A 89 2.59 38.44 47.62
C SER A 89 2.15 39.86 47.23
N ALA A 90 1.08 40.01 46.45
CA ALA A 90 0.55 41.31 46.04
C ALA A 90 -0.50 41.88 47.01
N SER A 91 -0.94 41.09 48.01
CA SER A 91 -2.00 41.49 48.98
C SER A 91 -1.50 41.60 50.42
N THR A 92 -0.22 41.92 50.67
CA THR A 92 0.19 42.44 51.98
C THR A 92 0.03 43.96 52.00
N PRO A 93 -1.03 44.53 52.64
CA PRO A 93 -1.07 45.95 52.90
C PRO A 93 0.07 46.32 53.86
N MET A 94 0.83 47.33 53.48
CA MET A 94 1.82 48.01 54.32
C MET A 94 1.08 48.80 55.42
N ASP A 95 0.50 48.11 56.41
CA ASP A 95 -0.11 48.73 57.58
C ASP A 95 0.48 48.10 58.84
N ALA A 96 1.60 48.65 59.32
CA ALA A 96 1.96 48.68 60.74
C ALA A 96 3.33 49.36 60.94
N ASN A 97 3.35 50.69 60.99
CA ASN A 97 4.21 51.37 61.95
C ASN A 97 3.59 52.74 62.30
N SER A 98 2.76 52.74 63.35
CA SER A 98 2.40 53.94 64.10
C SER A 98 3.46 54.22 65.15
#